data_AF-A0A9X1KCG7-F1
#
_entry.id   AF-A0A9X1KCG7-F1
#
_cell.length_a   1.000
_cell.length_b   1.000
_cell.length_c   1.000
_cell.angle_alpha   90.00
_cell.angle_beta   90.00
_cell.angle_gamma   90.00
#
_symmetry.space_group_name_H-M   'P 1'
#
loop_
_entity.id
_entity.type
_entity.pdbx_description
1 polymer ?
#
loop_
_entity_poly.entity_id
_entity_poly.type
_entity_poly.pdbx_seq_one_letter_code
_entity_poly.pdbx_strand_id
1 'polypeptide(L)'
;EGNVDDFRTIADHLESIDKSVKASYKTRFNGTDEALQELLEKESFMDAETALSYGLVDEIIDAENSSGTEAKKEQSVEEILNEVEEKRAEKIAAFTAALNKTFGQGDAK
;
A
#
# COMPACT_ATOMS: atom_id res chain seq x y z
N GLU A 1 38.11 -1.03 -7.81
CA GLU A 1 38.84 -1.76 -8.87
C GLU A 1 37.97 -1.85 -10.10
N GLY A 2 38.58 -2.04 -11.28
CA GLY A 2 37.87 -1.96 -12.56
C GLY A 2 38.80 -2.37 -13.69
N ASN A 3 39.22 -3.63 -13.69
CA ASN A 3 39.88 -4.25 -14.83
C ASN A 3 38.85 -5.01 -15.70
N VAL A 4 39.29 -5.52 -16.85
CA VAL A 4 38.41 -6.20 -17.81
C VAL A 4 37.76 -7.46 -17.23
N ASP A 5 38.48 -8.20 -16.38
CA ASP A 5 37.98 -9.44 -15.79
C ASP A 5 36.95 -9.16 -14.68
N ASP A 6 37.11 -8.06 -13.94
CA ASP A 6 36.12 -7.59 -12.97
C ASP A 6 34.78 -7.27 -13.67
N PHE A 7 34.83 -6.55 -14.80
CA PHE A 7 33.62 -6.21 -15.56
C PHE A 7 32.96 -7.42 -16.22
N ARG A 8 33.73 -8.40 -16.68
CA ARG A 8 33.19 -9.67 -17.19
C ARG A 8 32.46 -10.44 -16.10
N THR A 9 33.06 -10.54 -14.92
CA THR A 9 32.45 -11.22 -13.78
C THR A 9 31.12 -10.56 -13.39
N ILE A 10 31.07 -9.23 -13.37
CA ILE A 10 29.84 -8.49 -13.12
C ILE A 10 28.79 -8.77 -14.21
N ALA A 11 29.18 -8.78 -15.48
CA ALA A 11 28.28 -9.08 -16.58
C ALA A 11 27.70 -10.50 -16.47
N ASP A 12 28.52 -11.50 -16.17
CA ASP A 12 28.08 -12.89 -15.98
C ASP A 12 27.08 -13.02 -14.83
N HIS A 13 27.31 -12.28 -13.74
CA HIS A 13 26.37 -12.23 -12.62
C HIS A 13 25.03 -11.59 -13.02
N LEU A 14 25.05 -10.51 -13.79
CA LEU A 14 23.83 -9.86 -14.29
C LEU A 14 23.05 -10.79 -15.22
N GLU A 15 23.74 -11.46 -16.16
CA GLU A 15 23.09 -12.40 -17.08
C GLU A 15 22.44 -13.60 -16.33
N SER A 16 23.07 -14.06 -15.25
CA SER A 16 22.53 -15.09 -14.37
C SER A 16 21.24 -14.63 -13.66
N ILE A 17 21.23 -13.39 -13.17
CA ILE A 17 20.07 -12.79 -12.53
C ILE A 17 18.93 -12.66 -13.54
N ASP A 18 19.19 -12.15 -14.74
CA ASP A 18 18.18 -11.97 -15.80
C ASP A 18 17.53 -13.32 -16.17
N LYS A 19 18.33 -14.37 -16.33
CA LYS A 19 17.83 -15.73 -16.59
C LYS A 19 16.92 -16.23 -15.47
N SER A 20 17.28 -15.99 -14.21
CA SER A 20 16.50 -16.40 -13.04
C SER A 20 15.16 -15.66 -12.95
N VAL A 21 15.17 -14.35 -13.17
CA VAL A 21 13.97 -13.52 -13.19
C VAL A 21 13.04 -13.96 -14.31
N LYS A 22 13.56 -14.11 -15.53
CA LYS A 22 12.78 -14.56 -16.69
C LYS A 22 12.14 -15.93 -16.45
N ALA A 23 12.91 -16.89 -15.93
CA ALA A 23 12.41 -18.23 -15.63
C ALA A 23 11.23 -18.20 -14.66
N SER A 24 11.26 -17.31 -13.67
CA SER A 24 10.17 -17.16 -12.70
C SER A 24 8.86 -16.74 -13.37
N TYR A 25 8.90 -15.69 -14.20
CA TYR A 25 7.71 -15.19 -14.91
C TYR A 25 7.22 -16.13 -16.01
N LYS A 26 8.14 -16.81 -16.71
CA LYS A 26 7.82 -17.72 -17.81
C LYS A 26 6.86 -18.84 -17.43
N THR A 27 6.85 -19.27 -16.17
CA THR A 27 5.93 -20.32 -15.70
C THR A 27 4.46 -19.91 -15.73
N ARG A 28 4.17 -18.61 -15.68
CA ARG A 28 2.81 -18.05 -15.66
C ARG A 28 2.46 -17.25 -16.90
N PHE A 29 3.47 -16.82 -17.66
CA PHE A 29 3.28 -15.99 -18.84
C PHE A 29 2.70 -16.78 -20.01
N ASN A 30 1.59 -16.29 -20.56
CA ASN A 30 0.86 -16.93 -21.67
C ASN A 30 1.39 -16.55 -23.07
N GLY A 31 2.37 -15.64 -23.17
CA GLY A 31 2.96 -15.20 -24.44
C GLY A 31 4.25 -15.93 -24.82
N THR A 32 4.99 -15.38 -25.79
CA THR A 32 6.27 -15.95 -26.25
C THR A 32 7.44 -15.57 -25.34
N ASP A 33 8.53 -16.33 -25.41
CA ASP A 33 9.74 -16.07 -24.62
C ASP A 33 10.42 -14.75 -25.01
N GLU A 34 10.30 -14.37 -26.28
CA GLU A 34 10.79 -13.11 -26.83
C GLU A 34 9.95 -11.92 -26.35
N ALA A 35 8.62 -12.07 -26.31
CA ALA A 35 7.74 -11.02 -25.79
C ALA A 35 7.97 -10.79 -24.29
N LEU A 36 8.17 -11.87 -23.52
CA LEU A 36 8.54 -11.77 -22.11
C LEU A 36 9.91 -11.09 -21.93
N GLN A 37 10.89 -11.42 -22.78
CA GLN A 37 12.20 -10.76 -22.77
C GLN A 37 12.07 -9.25 -22.99
N GLU A 38 11.32 -8.86 -24.02
CA GLU A 38 11.12 -7.45 -24.36
C GLU A 38 10.42 -6.68 -23.23
N LEU A 39 9.43 -7.29 -22.56
CA LEU A 39 8.75 -6.69 -21.42
C LEU A 39 9.70 -6.44 -20.24
N LEU A 40 10.58 -7.42 -19.95
CA LEU A 40 11.56 -7.33 -18.86
C LEU A 40 12.66 -6.30 -19.17
N GLU A 41 13.18 -6.28 -20.40
CA GLU A 41 14.22 -5.32 -20.82
C GLU A 41 13.72 -3.87 -20.82
N LYS A 42 12.44 -3.66 -21.14
CA LYS A 42 11.82 -2.33 -21.12
C LYS A 42 11.36 -1.88 -19.74
N GLU A 43 11.50 -2.72 -18.71
CA GLU A 43 10.97 -2.49 -17.37
C GLU A 43 9.50 -2.02 -17.43
N SER A 44 8.68 -2.76 -18.17
CA SER A 44 7.35 -2.30 -18.57
C SER A 44 6.37 -2.29 -17.38
N PHE A 45 5.60 -1.21 -17.28
CA PHE A 45 4.41 -1.14 -16.42
C PHE A 45 3.16 -1.43 -17.25
N MET A 46 2.18 -2.09 -16.63
CA MET A 46 0.92 -2.44 -17.28
C MET A 46 -0.24 -2.36 -16.29
N ASP A 47 -1.46 -2.25 -16.82
CA ASP A 47 -2.68 -2.30 -16.02
C ASP A 47 -3.09 -3.75 -15.67
N ALA A 48 -4.09 -3.88 -14.80
CA ALA A 48 -4.57 -5.17 -14.31
C ALA A 48 -5.16 -6.04 -15.43
N GLU A 49 -5.86 -5.44 -16.39
CA GLU A 49 -6.42 -6.15 -17.55
C GLU A 49 -5.34 -6.76 -18.43
N THR A 50 -4.30 -5.98 -18.72
CA THR A 50 -3.15 -6.44 -19.50
C THR A 50 -2.39 -7.53 -18.76
N ALA A 51 -2.15 -7.37 -17.45
CA ALA A 51 -1.50 -8.38 -16.63
C ALA A 51 -2.28 -9.71 -16.60
N LEU A 52 -3.61 -9.63 -16.51
CA LEU A 52 -4.51 -10.79 -16.57
C LEU A 52 -4.41 -11.48 -17.94
N SER A 53 -4.41 -10.70 -19.03
CA SER A 53 -4.29 -11.25 -20.39
C SER A 53 -2.98 -12.01 -20.60
N TYR A 54 -1.89 -11.56 -19.95
CA TYR A 54 -0.60 -12.24 -19.97
C TYR A 54 -0.51 -13.44 -19.01
N GLY A 55 -1.54 -13.71 -18.19
CA GLY A 55 -1.52 -14.78 -17.19
C GLY A 55 -0.66 -14.47 -15.97
N LEU A 56 -0.26 -13.21 -15.80
CA LEU A 56 0.57 -12.78 -14.66
C LEU A 56 -0.24 -12.64 -13.37
N VAL A 57 -1.57 -12.52 -13.48
CA VAL A 57 -2.54 -12.54 -12.37
C VAL A 57 -3.68 -13.50 -12.68
N ASP A 58 -4.34 -14.03 -11.65
CA ASP A 58 -5.43 -14.99 -11.82
C ASP A 58 -6.80 -14.31 -12.03
N GLU A 59 -7.06 -13.19 -11.35
CA GLU A 59 -8.32 -12.43 -11.44
C GLU A 59 -8.14 -10.94 -11.08
N ILE A 60 -9.13 -10.12 -11.46
CA ILE A 60 -9.22 -8.70 -11.09
C ILE A 60 -10.34 -8.54 -10.08
N ILE A 61 -10.05 -7.94 -8.93
CA ILE A 61 -10.99 -7.75 -7.83
C ILE A 61 -11.45 -6.29 -7.82
N ASP A 62 -12.76 -6.07 -7.93
CA ASP A 62 -13.38 -4.75 -7.75
C ASP A 62 -13.40 -4.33 -6.26
N ALA A 63 -13.37 -3.03 -6.01
CA ALA A 63 -13.35 -2.47 -4.65
C ALA A 63 -14.52 -2.93 -3.76
N GLU A 64 -15.66 -3.31 -4.35
CA GLU A 64 -16.80 -3.85 -3.59
C GLU A 64 -16.58 -5.31 -3.11
N ASN A 65 -15.66 -6.04 -3.74
CA ASN A 65 -15.36 -7.45 -3.44
C ASN A 65 -14.10 -7.63 -2.56
N SER A 66 -13.44 -6.55 -2.12
CA SER A 66 -12.26 -6.61 -1.27
C SER A 66 -12.61 -6.90 0.20
N SER A 67 -13.14 -8.08 0.52
CA SER A 67 -13.40 -8.48 1.91
C SER A 67 -12.14 -9.00 2.64
N GLY A 68 -10.95 -8.91 2.02
CA GLY A 68 -9.76 -9.68 2.42
C GLY A 68 -8.50 -8.89 2.78
N THR A 69 -8.48 -7.56 2.68
CA THR A 69 -7.30 -6.75 3.04
C THR A 69 -7.75 -5.56 3.86
N GLU A 70 -7.42 -5.57 5.15
CA GLU A 70 -7.54 -4.48 6.15
C GLU A 70 -8.15 -3.20 5.58
N ALA A 71 -9.48 -3.15 5.59
CA ALA A 71 -10.22 -1.94 5.31
C ALA A 71 -9.77 -0.89 6.34
N LYS A 72 -8.90 0.03 5.93
CA LYS A 72 -8.93 1.37 6.53
C LYS A 72 -10.37 1.81 6.33
N LYS A 73 -11.17 1.83 7.40
CA LYS A 73 -12.48 2.46 7.38
C LYS A 73 -12.26 3.85 6.82
N GLU A 74 -12.70 4.08 5.59
CA GLU A 74 -12.96 5.42 5.10
C GLU A 74 -14.15 5.91 5.92
N GLN A 75 -13.87 6.44 7.11
CA GLN A 75 -14.88 7.13 7.89
C GLN A 75 -15.29 8.34 7.08
N SER A 76 -16.60 8.51 6.90
CA SER A 76 -17.13 9.67 6.21
C SER A 76 -16.73 10.95 6.96
N VAL A 77 -16.63 12.07 6.25
CA VAL A 77 -16.30 13.37 6.86
C VAL A 77 -17.31 13.71 7.96
N GLU A 78 -18.57 13.33 7.75
CA GLU A 78 -19.68 13.50 8.68
C GLU A 78 -19.48 12.72 9.99
N GLU A 79 -18.98 11.49 9.93
CA GLU A 79 -18.69 10.68 11.13
C GLU A 79 -17.54 11.28 11.96
N ILE A 80 -16.51 11.81 11.28
CA ILE A 80 -15.37 12.45 11.96
C ILE A 80 -15.81 13.74 12.66
N LEU A 81 -16.68 14.54 12.02
CA LEU A 81 -17.19 15.77 12.60
C LEU A 81 -18.01 15.51 13.87
N ASN A 82 -18.91 14.53 13.83
CA ASN A 82 -19.72 14.14 15.00
C ASN A 82 -18.84 13.68 16.17
N GLU A 83 -17.83 12.84 15.91
CA GLU A 83 -16.91 12.36 16.95
C GLU A 83 -16.09 13.50 17.59
N VAL A 84 -15.70 14.50 16.79
CA VAL A 84 -14.98 15.68 17.29
C VAL A 84 -15.87 16.56 18.15
N GLU A 85 -17.15 16.72 17.79
CA GLU A 85 -18.11 17.51 18.57
C GLU A 85 -18.42 16.86 19.93
N GLU A 86 -18.65 15.54 19.96
CA GLU A 86 -18.88 14.79 21.20
C GLU A 86 -17.68 14.90 22.15
N LYS A 87 -16.46 14.66 21.66
CA LYS A 87 -15.23 14.78 22.46
C LYS A 87 -14.98 16.20 22.96
N ARG A 88 -15.39 17.23 22.20
CA ARG A 88 -15.31 18.63 22.64
C ARG A 88 -16.32 18.91 23.75
N ALA A 89 -17.56 18.42 23.61
CA ALA A 89 -18.59 18.58 24.63
C ALA A 89 -18.19 17.93 25.96
N GLU A 90 -17.64 16.71 25.91
CA GLU A 90 -17.12 16.01 27.09
C GLU A 90 -15.99 16.79 27.78
N LYS A 91 -15.03 17.31 27.00
CA LYS A 91 -13.93 18.11 27.56
C LYS A 91 -14.40 19.41 28.17
N ILE A 92 -15.39 20.07 27.56
CA ILE A 92 -15.99 21.29 28.11
C ILE A 92 -16.73 20.97 29.41
N ALA A 93 -17.54 19.90 29.44
CA ALA A 93 -18.24 19.48 30.65
C ALA A 93 -17.28 19.11 31.79
N ALA A 94 -16.22 18.36 31.48
CA ALA A 94 -15.18 18.03 32.44
C ALA A 94 -14.45 19.28 32.96
N PHE A 95 -14.16 20.24 32.08
CA PHE A 95 -13.54 21.51 32.45
C PHE A 95 -14.46 22.37 33.33
N THR A 96 -15.75 22.49 33.00
CA THR A 96 -16.73 23.21 33.82
C THR A 96 -16.93 22.55 35.18
N ALA A 97 -16.98 21.21 35.24
CA ALA A 97 -17.04 20.48 36.50
C ALA A 97 -15.80 20.69 37.36
N ALA A 98 -14.61 20.73 36.73
CA ALA A 98 -13.36 21.05 37.43
C ALA A 98 -13.35 22.48 37.97
N LEU A 99 -13.81 23.47 37.19
CA LEU A 99 -13.93 24.86 37.64
C LEU A 99 -14.90 25.02 38.81
N ASN A 100 -16.06 24.36 38.78
CA ASN A 100 -17.01 24.40 39.88
C ASN A 100 -16.43 23.77 41.16
N LYS A 101 -15.58 22.75 41.02
CA LYS A 101 -14.88 22.13 42.14
C LYS A 101 -13.78 23.03 42.73
N THR A 102 -13.08 23.81 41.91
CA THR A 102 -11.98 24.68 42.36
C THR A 102 -12.42 26.07 42.81
N PHE A 103 -13.52 26.60 42.26
CA PHE A 103 -13.98 27.97 42.54
C PHE A 103 -15.37 28.06 43.16
N GLY A 104 -16.16 26.98 43.19
CA GLY A 104 -17.53 26.96 43.75
C GLY A 104 -17.60 26.65 45.26
N GLN A 105 -16.48 26.43 45.93
CA GLN A 105 -16.38 26.31 47.39
C GLN A 105 -15.83 27.61 48.00
N GLY A 106 -16.54 28.71 47.78
CA GLY A 106 -16.32 30.00 48.43
C GLY A 106 -17.67 30.68 48.63
N ASP A 107 -18.02 30.92 49.89
CA ASP A 107 -19.15 31.72 50.37
C ASP A 107 -20.48 30.99 50.65
N ALA A 108 -20.45 30.17 51.70
CA ALA A 108 -21.58 30.04 52.63
C ALA A 108 -21.08 29.76 54.06
N LYS A 109 -20.41 30.76 54.66
CA LYS A 109 -20.33 30.93 56.12
C LYS A 109 -20.21 32.41 56.45
#